data_AF-A0A444VI03-F1
#
_entry.id   AF-A0A444VI03-F1
#
_cell.length_a   1.000
_cell.length_b   1.000
_cell.length_c   1.000
_cell.angle_alpha   90.00
_cell.angle_beta   90.00
_cell.angle_gamma   90.00
#
_symmetry.space_group_name_H-M   'P 1'
#
loop_
_entity.id
_entity.type
_entity.pdbx_description
1 polymer ?
#
loop_
_entity_poly.entity_id
_entity_poly.type
_entity_poly.pdbx_seq_one_letter_code
_entity_poly.pdbx_strand_id
1 'polypeptide(L)'
;MIREYPWNRKTTEINERSIGLQLISKFVKNCLIMLTRGHIIGKLIDDLAVLQSQIQLRCQIGLTDLNKFSEDFIKEVLNITFDIQLKNLNEGRSNEPGLDLGDLKSKMAFQVTSTAKSDKINDTLQRINEIQCDQYDEIGIFILGKKQNSYVAVKQDLMDKCNFQLDSIMDIADLGKHLVTLDYERLYSLHKLFEREFQIVLTEFEIPNNEGVYPTSLFDKLEIAPTTFCENAKDFFKMFPDGGYSLEDLEVSFKKLGQLPRVTRELLEIMISIGTDGPFDNYLVDYQELKRKLKIPEQELKEEIGILMRKGFAYDPEGPDPEISLKMDTVTTDIIYFAMERDCLGKILVSMDFTLLDG
;
A
#
# COMPACT_ATOMS: atom_id res chain seq x y z
N MET A 1 -45.43 20.25 45.16
CA MET A 1 -44.42 21.21 44.67
C MET A 1 -43.31 20.40 44.02
N ILE A 2 -43.40 20.23 42.70
CA ILE A 2 -42.42 19.53 41.87
C ILE A 2 -41.46 20.61 41.36
N ARG A 3 -40.15 20.44 41.55
CA ARG A 3 -39.12 21.29 40.94
C ARG A 3 -38.74 20.68 39.60
N GLU A 4 -38.99 21.41 38.52
CA GLU A 4 -38.55 21.09 37.16
C GLU A 4 -37.08 21.55 36.98
N TYR A 5 -36.26 20.72 36.34
CA TYR A 5 -34.88 21.02 35.95
C TYR A 5 -34.77 21.37 34.45
N PRO A 6 -33.80 22.21 34.04
CA PRO A 6 -33.87 23.00 32.81
C PRO A 6 -33.23 22.35 31.57
N TRP A 7 -33.53 21.09 31.26
CA TRP A 7 -33.15 20.47 29.96
C TRP A 7 -34.34 20.17 29.05
N ASN A 8 -35.51 20.71 29.37
CA ASN A 8 -36.71 20.52 28.55
C ASN A 8 -36.98 21.73 27.64
N ARG A 9 -36.11 21.97 26.64
CA ARG A 9 -36.46 22.69 25.39
C ARG A 9 -35.66 22.16 24.20
N LYS A 10 -36.39 21.55 23.28
CA LYS A 10 -36.00 21.34 21.87
C LYS A 10 -35.61 22.67 21.23
N THR A 11 -34.52 22.67 20.46
CA THR A 11 -34.41 23.02 19.01
C THR A 11 -33.05 23.62 18.69
N THR A 12 -32.15 22.82 18.12
CA THR A 12 -31.12 23.25 17.17
C THR A 12 -30.89 22.13 16.17
N GLU A 13 -31.92 21.84 15.39
CA GLU A 13 -31.91 20.89 14.27
C GLU A 13 -31.32 21.53 12.99
N ILE A 14 -30.41 22.49 13.13
CA ILE A 14 -29.77 23.20 12.03
C ILE A 14 -28.28 23.33 12.34
N ASN A 15 -27.49 22.28 12.09
CA ASN A 15 -26.22 22.36 11.33
C ASN A 15 -25.40 21.06 11.25
N GLU A 16 -25.83 19.93 11.84
CA GLU A 16 -25.00 18.71 11.87
C GLU A 16 -24.70 18.15 10.47
N ARG A 17 -25.65 18.23 9.52
CA ARG A 17 -25.40 17.80 8.13
C ARG A 17 -24.48 18.72 7.33
N SER A 18 -24.44 20.02 7.64
CA SER A 18 -23.57 20.99 6.93
C SER A 18 -22.13 20.90 7.41
N ILE A 19 -21.94 20.69 8.72
CA ILE A 19 -20.63 20.48 9.34
C ILE A 19 -20.06 19.13 8.91
N GLY A 20 -20.87 18.06 8.89
CA GLY A 20 -20.48 16.75 8.38
C GLY A 20 -20.07 16.75 6.90
N LEU A 21 -20.79 17.48 6.03
CA LEU A 21 -20.44 17.58 4.60
C LEU A 21 -19.21 18.47 4.35
N GLN A 22 -19.00 19.53 5.13
CA GLN A 22 -17.79 20.34 5.06
C GLN A 22 -16.57 19.62 5.61
N LEU A 23 -16.72 18.85 6.70
CA LEU A 23 -15.67 17.97 7.22
C LEU A 23 -15.34 16.89 6.18
N ILE A 24 -16.31 16.14 5.64
CA ILE A 24 -16.05 15.14 4.57
C ILE A 24 -15.38 15.79 3.35
N SER A 25 -15.80 16.98 2.92
CA SER A 25 -15.20 17.69 1.77
C SER A 25 -13.78 18.22 2.05
N LYS A 26 -13.43 18.53 3.30
CA LYS A 26 -12.10 19.02 3.71
C LYS A 26 -11.18 17.85 4.11
N PHE A 27 -11.74 16.75 4.60
CA PHE A 27 -11.10 15.47 4.91
C PHE A 27 -10.63 14.77 3.64
N VAL A 28 -11.44 14.77 2.57
CA VAL A 28 -11.01 14.30 1.23
C VAL A 28 -9.84 15.13 0.67
N LYS A 29 -9.63 16.36 1.13
CA LYS A 29 -8.52 17.24 0.69
C LYS A 29 -7.24 17.11 1.51
N ASN A 30 -7.30 16.63 2.76
CA ASN A 30 -6.14 16.55 3.66
C ASN A 30 -5.70 15.12 4.02
N CYS A 31 -6.48 14.08 3.70
CA CYS A 31 -6.20 12.69 4.09
C CYS A 31 -5.38 11.90 3.05
N LEU A 32 -4.33 12.51 2.47
CA LEU A 32 -3.68 11.96 1.29
C LEU A 32 -2.17 11.76 1.48
N ILE A 33 -1.83 10.89 2.44
CA ILE A 33 -0.91 9.79 2.14
C ILE A 33 -1.67 8.45 2.32
N MET A 34 -2.95 8.40 1.93
CA MET A 34 -3.41 7.19 1.25
C MET A 34 -2.67 7.13 -0.07
N LEU A 35 -2.01 6.02 -0.38
CA LEU A 35 -1.41 5.78 -1.68
C LEU A 35 -2.51 5.83 -2.73
N THR A 36 -2.80 7.02 -3.26
CA THR A 36 -3.79 7.14 -4.31
C THR A 36 -3.36 6.29 -5.48
N ARG A 37 -4.34 5.79 -6.23
CA ARG A 37 -4.10 5.05 -7.47
C ARG A 37 -3.03 5.73 -8.35
N GLY A 38 -3.07 7.06 -8.44
CA GLY A 38 -2.07 7.84 -9.16
C GLY A 38 -0.66 7.74 -8.56
N HIS A 39 -0.53 7.80 -7.23
CA HIS A 39 0.75 7.61 -6.55
C HIS A 39 1.30 6.19 -6.71
N ILE A 40 0.45 5.16 -6.56
CA ILE A 40 0.84 3.76 -6.75
C ILE A 40 1.35 3.53 -8.17
N ILE A 41 0.57 3.97 -9.17
CA ILE A 41 0.95 3.84 -10.57
C ILE A 41 2.26 4.58 -10.83
N GLY A 42 2.40 5.83 -10.37
CA GLY A 42 3.62 6.61 -10.54
C GLY A 42 4.84 5.87 -9.97
N LYS A 43 4.74 5.39 -8.73
CA LYS A 43 5.80 4.63 -8.07
C LYS A 43 6.16 3.34 -8.80
N LEU A 44 5.18 2.56 -9.22
CA LEU A 44 5.39 1.33 -9.99
C LEU A 44 6.09 1.59 -11.32
N ILE A 45 5.70 2.66 -12.03
CA ILE A 45 6.33 3.06 -13.29
C ILE A 45 7.78 3.48 -13.07
N ASP A 46 8.06 4.26 -12.03
CA ASP A 46 9.42 4.69 -11.69
C ASP A 46 10.31 3.49 -11.36
N ASP A 47 9.83 2.54 -10.54
CA ASP A 47 10.58 1.34 -10.17
C ASP A 47 10.83 0.42 -11.38
N LEU A 48 9.83 0.26 -12.25
CA LEU A 48 9.97 -0.46 -13.52
C LEU A 48 11.02 0.18 -14.44
N ALA A 49 11.09 1.51 -14.51
CA ALA A 49 12.07 2.22 -15.32
C ALA A 49 13.50 2.03 -14.80
N VAL A 50 13.67 2.02 -13.47
CA VAL A 50 14.97 1.71 -12.84
C VAL A 50 15.36 0.27 -13.15
N LEU A 51 14.45 -0.69 -13.00
CA LEU A 51 14.70 -2.10 -13.33
C LEU A 51 15.14 -2.29 -14.79
N GLN A 52 14.39 -1.71 -15.73
CA GLN A 52 14.69 -1.77 -17.16
C GLN A 52 16.12 -1.28 -17.44
N SER A 53 16.48 -0.13 -16.85
CA SER A 53 17.79 0.51 -17.05
C SER A 53 18.92 -0.37 -16.51
N GLN A 54 18.74 -0.98 -15.33
CA GLN A 54 19.73 -1.88 -14.74
C GLN A 54 19.93 -3.15 -15.57
N ILE A 55 18.83 -3.79 -16.02
CA ILE A 55 18.89 -4.97 -16.89
C ILE A 55 19.63 -4.64 -18.19
N GLN A 56 19.29 -3.52 -18.83
CA GLN A 56 19.88 -3.11 -20.09
C GLN A 56 21.39 -2.89 -19.97
N LEU A 57 21.83 -2.15 -18.95
CA LEU A 57 23.25 -1.89 -18.71
C LEU A 57 24.02 -3.19 -18.48
N ARG A 58 23.49 -4.10 -17.66
CA ARG A 58 24.14 -5.38 -17.32
C ARG A 58 24.24 -6.32 -18.52
N CYS A 59 23.18 -6.40 -19.34
CA CYS A 59 23.21 -7.14 -20.60
C CYS A 59 24.30 -6.62 -21.54
N GLN A 60 24.52 -5.29 -21.59
CA GLN A 60 25.56 -4.69 -22.43
C GLN A 60 26.98 -5.03 -21.98
N ILE A 61 27.20 -5.23 -20.67
CA ILE A 61 28.52 -5.60 -20.11
C ILE A 61 28.69 -7.11 -19.88
N GLY A 62 27.71 -7.93 -20.28
CA GLY A 62 27.78 -9.40 -20.21
C GLY A 62 27.45 -10.03 -18.85
N LEU A 63 26.85 -9.29 -17.92
CA LEU A 63 26.40 -9.82 -16.63
C LEU A 63 24.96 -10.33 -16.73
N THR A 64 24.78 -11.65 -16.82
CA THR A 64 23.47 -12.29 -17.08
C THR A 64 22.80 -12.90 -15.84
N ASP A 65 23.43 -12.87 -14.67
CA ASP A 65 22.88 -13.47 -13.44
C ASP A 65 21.53 -12.88 -13.03
N LEU A 66 21.27 -11.62 -13.42
CA LEU A 66 19.99 -10.94 -13.18
C LEU A 66 18.84 -11.52 -14.02
N ASN A 67 19.12 -12.27 -15.09
CA ASN A 67 18.07 -12.77 -15.99
C ASN A 67 17.13 -13.75 -15.27
N LYS A 68 17.68 -14.67 -14.46
CA LYS A 68 16.86 -15.62 -13.71
C LYS A 68 16.00 -14.93 -12.65
N PHE A 69 16.57 -13.98 -11.92
CA PHE A 69 15.81 -13.14 -10.98
C PHE A 69 14.72 -12.36 -11.73
N SER A 70 15.05 -11.79 -12.89
CA SER A 70 14.10 -11.02 -13.70
C SER A 70 12.97 -11.90 -14.23
N GLU A 71 13.24 -13.14 -14.61
CA GLU A 71 12.23 -14.12 -15.02
C GLU A 71 11.23 -14.42 -13.89
N ASP A 72 11.72 -14.74 -12.69
CA ASP A 72 10.87 -15.02 -11.54
C ASP A 72 10.08 -13.79 -11.09
N PHE A 73 10.71 -12.62 -11.11
CA PHE A 73 10.04 -11.36 -10.82
C PHE A 73 8.95 -11.02 -11.84
N ILE A 74 9.26 -11.10 -13.14
CA ILE A 74 8.29 -10.85 -14.21
C ILE A 74 7.14 -11.85 -14.18
N LYS A 75 7.41 -13.12 -13.84
CA LYS A 75 6.36 -14.13 -13.62
C LYS A 75 5.33 -13.65 -12.60
N GLU A 76 5.76 -13.21 -11.42
CA GLU A 76 4.86 -12.71 -10.37
C GLU A 76 4.11 -11.44 -10.83
N VAL A 77 4.79 -10.52 -11.53
CA VAL A 77 4.18 -9.31 -12.09
C VAL A 77 3.09 -9.63 -13.11
N LEU A 78 3.35 -10.57 -14.03
CA LEU A 78 2.40 -11.01 -15.05
C LEU A 78 1.21 -11.74 -14.41
N ASN A 79 1.46 -12.58 -13.40
CA ASN A 79 0.40 -13.27 -12.65
C ASN A 79 -0.59 -12.28 -12.04
N ILE A 80 -0.11 -11.22 -11.38
CA ILE A 80 -0.99 -10.22 -10.78
C ILE A 80 -1.67 -9.34 -11.85
N THR A 81 -0.95 -8.95 -12.90
CA THR A 81 -1.47 -8.06 -13.95
C THR A 81 -2.60 -8.74 -14.74
N PHE A 82 -2.39 -10.00 -15.14
CA PHE A 82 -3.30 -10.72 -16.02
C PHE A 82 -4.20 -11.74 -15.30
N ASP A 83 -4.07 -11.91 -13.99
CA ASP A 83 -4.84 -12.87 -13.19
C ASP A 83 -4.62 -14.34 -13.60
N ILE A 84 -3.36 -14.68 -13.82
CA ILE A 84 -2.92 -15.99 -14.28
C ILE A 84 -1.96 -16.62 -13.27
N GLN A 85 -1.63 -17.90 -13.47
CA GLN A 85 -0.77 -18.68 -12.55
C GLN A 85 0.41 -19.30 -13.29
N LEU A 86 1.22 -18.44 -13.91
CA LEU A 86 2.45 -18.83 -14.59
C LEU A 86 3.42 -19.51 -13.62
N LYS A 87 4.00 -20.59 -14.09
CA LYS A 87 5.09 -21.32 -13.42
C LYS A 87 6.31 -21.34 -14.34
N ASN A 88 7.48 -21.43 -13.72
CA ASN A 88 8.71 -21.60 -14.49
C ASN A 88 8.72 -23.02 -15.08
N LEU A 89 8.78 -23.11 -16.40
CA LEU A 89 8.74 -24.39 -17.12
C LEU A 89 10.04 -25.20 -16.90
N ASN A 90 11.14 -24.51 -16.57
CA ASN A 90 12.44 -25.15 -16.31
C ASN A 90 12.59 -25.72 -14.88
N GLU A 91 11.63 -25.49 -13.96
CA GLU A 91 11.70 -26.00 -12.58
C GLU A 91 11.42 -27.52 -12.45
N GLY A 92 10.86 -28.16 -13.48
CA GLY A 92 10.53 -29.60 -13.48
C GLY A 92 11.18 -30.43 -14.58
N ARG A 93 11.65 -29.80 -15.66
CA ARG A 93 12.41 -30.40 -16.76
C ARG A 93 13.47 -29.39 -17.21
N SER A 94 14.74 -29.80 -17.21
CA SER A 94 15.81 -28.93 -17.69
C SER A 94 15.71 -28.78 -19.23
N ASN A 95 15.77 -27.54 -19.72
CA ASN A 95 15.73 -27.16 -21.15
C ASN A 95 14.37 -27.27 -21.83
N GLU A 96 13.31 -26.67 -21.26
CA GLU A 96 12.07 -26.48 -22.02
C GLU A 96 12.34 -25.53 -23.21
N PRO A 97 12.04 -25.94 -24.46
CA PRO A 97 12.48 -25.19 -25.63
C PRO A 97 11.57 -23.98 -25.89
N GLY A 98 12.17 -22.79 -25.92
CA GLY A 98 11.54 -21.58 -26.45
C GLY A 98 10.48 -20.90 -25.58
N LEU A 99 10.12 -21.47 -24.42
CA LEU A 99 9.20 -20.86 -23.44
C LEU A 99 9.80 -20.98 -22.05
N ASP A 100 9.72 -19.91 -21.26
CA ASP A 100 10.27 -19.90 -19.90
C ASP A 100 9.17 -20.05 -18.85
N LEU A 101 8.01 -19.45 -19.11
CA LEU A 101 6.87 -19.40 -18.21
C LEU A 101 5.62 -19.98 -18.86
N GLY A 102 4.79 -20.69 -18.10
CA GLY A 102 3.52 -21.19 -18.61
C GLY A 102 2.50 -21.51 -17.52
N ASP A 103 1.23 -21.34 -17.87
CA ASP A 103 0.07 -21.69 -17.07
C ASP A 103 -0.85 -22.58 -17.91
N LEU A 104 -0.93 -23.86 -17.56
CA LEU A 104 -1.75 -24.84 -18.27
C LEU A 104 -3.26 -24.62 -18.10
N LYS A 105 -3.68 -23.85 -17.08
CA LYS A 105 -5.10 -23.60 -16.80
C LYS A 105 -5.64 -22.48 -17.67
N SER A 106 -4.93 -21.35 -17.72
CA SER A 106 -5.23 -20.26 -18.66
C SER A 106 -4.74 -20.55 -20.08
N LYS A 107 -3.90 -21.58 -20.24
CA LYS A 107 -3.21 -21.95 -21.48
C LYS A 107 -2.41 -20.78 -22.07
N MET A 108 -1.81 -19.99 -21.20
CA MET A 108 -0.95 -18.88 -21.58
C MET A 108 0.52 -19.21 -21.28
N ALA A 109 1.41 -18.89 -22.21
CA ALA A 109 2.85 -19.05 -22.01
C ALA A 109 3.63 -17.83 -22.47
N PHE A 110 4.79 -17.61 -21.85
CA PHE A 110 5.68 -16.51 -22.16
C PHE A 110 7.12 -16.97 -22.33
N GLN A 111 7.79 -16.44 -23.35
CA GLN A 111 9.24 -16.30 -23.34
C GLN A 111 9.58 -14.93 -22.73
N VAL A 112 10.48 -14.91 -21.76
CA VAL A 112 11.08 -13.70 -21.22
C VAL A 112 12.47 -13.53 -21.83
N THR A 113 12.79 -12.33 -22.33
CA THR A 113 14.11 -12.09 -22.93
C THR A 113 14.56 -10.64 -22.83
N SER A 114 15.86 -10.40 -22.76
CA SER A 114 16.42 -9.04 -22.85
C SER A 114 16.67 -8.58 -24.30
N THR A 115 16.58 -9.50 -25.28
CA THR A 115 16.92 -9.21 -26.68
C THR A 115 15.67 -9.00 -27.53
N ALA A 116 15.52 -7.80 -28.10
CA ALA A 116 14.36 -7.43 -28.90
C ALA A 116 14.46 -7.74 -30.41
N LYS A 117 15.56 -8.34 -30.88
CA LYS A 117 15.81 -8.53 -32.33
C LYS A 117 14.83 -9.51 -32.96
N SER A 118 14.40 -9.26 -34.20
CA SER A 118 13.49 -10.16 -34.93
C SER A 118 14.05 -11.57 -35.11
N ASP A 119 15.37 -11.71 -35.25
CA ASP A 119 16.05 -13.01 -35.28
C ASP A 119 15.82 -13.80 -33.98
N LYS A 120 15.87 -13.13 -32.83
CA LYS A 120 15.59 -13.75 -31.53
C LYS A 120 14.13 -14.22 -31.43
N ILE A 121 13.19 -13.45 -31.97
CA ILE A 121 11.78 -13.84 -32.03
C ILE A 121 11.60 -15.07 -32.92
N ASN A 122 12.20 -15.07 -34.12
CA ASN A 122 12.19 -16.24 -35.01
C ASN A 122 12.80 -17.47 -34.34
N ASP A 123 13.95 -17.31 -33.68
CA ASP A 123 14.62 -18.40 -32.96
C ASP A 123 13.74 -18.98 -31.85
N THR A 124 13.03 -18.11 -31.12
CA THR A 124 12.07 -18.53 -30.10
C THR A 124 10.92 -19.31 -30.73
N LEU A 125 10.22 -18.76 -31.72
CA LEU A 125 9.10 -19.43 -32.39
C LEU A 125 9.50 -20.76 -33.06
N GLN A 126 10.72 -20.84 -33.60
CA GLN A 126 11.25 -22.06 -34.20
C GLN A 126 11.48 -23.17 -33.15
N ARG A 127 11.87 -22.80 -31.92
CA ARG A 127 12.12 -23.75 -30.82
C ARG A 127 10.83 -24.30 -30.21
N ILE A 128 9.74 -23.53 -30.24
CA ILE A 128 8.45 -24.00 -29.73
C ILE A 128 8.00 -25.20 -30.57
N ASN A 129 7.73 -26.32 -29.91
CA ASN A 129 7.30 -27.55 -30.55
C ASN A 129 5.77 -27.65 -30.68
N GLU A 130 5.27 -28.59 -31.50
CA GLU A 130 3.82 -28.74 -31.73
C GLU A 130 3.05 -29.06 -30.45
N ILE A 131 3.63 -29.83 -29.52
CA ILE A 131 3.01 -30.15 -28.23
C ILE A 131 2.77 -28.87 -27.42
N GLN A 132 3.72 -27.93 -27.42
CA GLN A 132 3.56 -26.65 -26.73
C GLN A 132 2.49 -25.78 -27.40
N CYS A 133 2.39 -25.82 -28.73
CA CYS A 133 1.36 -25.07 -29.46
C CYS A 133 -0.04 -25.66 -29.25
N ASP A 134 -0.15 -26.96 -28.95
CA ASP A 134 -1.41 -27.59 -28.52
C ASP A 134 -1.74 -27.32 -27.03
N GLN A 135 -0.71 -27.11 -26.20
CA GLN A 135 -0.86 -26.85 -24.77
C GLN A 135 -1.24 -25.41 -24.45
N TYR A 136 -0.74 -24.45 -25.24
CA TYR A 136 -0.91 -23.03 -24.99
C TYR A 136 -1.63 -22.37 -26.17
N ASP A 137 -2.82 -21.86 -25.90
CA ASP A 137 -3.66 -21.16 -26.89
C ASP A 137 -3.09 -19.74 -27.15
N GLU A 138 -2.41 -19.15 -26.16
CA GLU A 138 -1.79 -17.82 -26.23
C GLU A 138 -0.30 -17.87 -25.86
N ILE A 139 0.55 -17.43 -26.81
CA ILE A 139 1.99 -17.32 -26.60
C ILE A 139 2.40 -15.85 -26.68
N GLY A 140 3.03 -15.37 -25.62
CA GLY A 140 3.60 -14.03 -25.53
C GLY A 140 5.12 -14.02 -25.50
N ILE A 141 5.70 -12.89 -25.88
CA ILE A 141 7.14 -12.63 -25.68
C ILE A 141 7.27 -11.36 -24.86
N PHE A 142 7.83 -11.47 -23.66
CA PHE A 142 8.09 -10.35 -22.78
C PHE A 142 9.55 -9.90 -22.92
N ILE A 143 9.74 -8.67 -23.38
CA ILE A 143 11.05 -8.05 -23.55
C ILE A 143 11.37 -7.21 -22.31
N LEU A 144 12.38 -7.63 -21.55
CA LEU A 144 12.88 -6.89 -20.37
C LEU A 144 13.50 -5.54 -20.74
N GLY A 145 14.08 -5.45 -21.93
CA GLY A 145 14.59 -4.20 -22.50
C GLY A 145 13.47 -3.39 -23.16
N LYS A 146 13.83 -2.66 -24.21
CA LYS A 146 12.86 -1.94 -25.06
C LYS A 146 12.55 -2.78 -26.30
N LYS A 147 11.27 -2.97 -26.62
CA LYS A 147 10.88 -3.68 -27.85
C LYS A 147 11.14 -2.84 -29.11
N GLN A 148 11.14 -3.48 -30.28
CA GLN A 148 11.22 -2.76 -31.55
C GLN A 148 9.88 -2.11 -31.93
N ASN A 149 9.93 -1.01 -32.67
CA ASN A 149 8.71 -0.38 -33.21
C ASN A 149 7.99 -1.27 -34.23
N SER A 150 8.73 -2.16 -34.92
CA SER A 150 8.19 -3.06 -35.94
C SER A 150 9.04 -4.31 -36.06
N TYR A 151 8.41 -5.44 -36.37
CA TYR A 151 9.05 -6.77 -36.46
C TYR A 151 8.94 -7.35 -37.88
N VAL A 152 9.31 -6.57 -38.90
CA VAL A 152 9.11 -6.91 -40.32
C VAL A 152 9.86 -8.19 -40.77
N ALA A 153 10.96 -8.53 -40.10
CA ALA A 153 11.77 -9.72 -40.41
C ALA A 153 11.30 -10.99 -39.68
N VAL A 154 10.21 -10.95 -38.92
CA VAL A 154 9.62 -12.15 -38.32
C VAL A 154 8.88 -12.92 -39.40
N LYS A 155 9.16 -14.22 -39.49
CA LYS A 155 8.64 -15.05 -40.59
C LYS A 155 7.19 -15.47 -40.33
N GLN A 156 6.33 -15.29 -41.32
CA GLN A 156 4.89 -15.57 -41.20
C GLN A 156 4.59 -17.05 -40.92
N ASP A 157 5.32 -17.97 -41.55
CA ASP A 157 5.16 -19.42 -41.34
C ASP A 157 5.40 -19.84 -39.89
N LEU A 158 6.35 -19.20 -39.21
CA LEU A 158 6.60 -19.44 -37.78
C LEU A 158 5.51 -18.86 -36.89
N MET A 159 4.89 -17.74 -37.27
CA MET A 159 3.78 -17.16 -36.54
C MET A 159 2.52 -18.01 -36.69
N ASP A 160 2.20 -18.43 -37.91
CA ASP A 160 1.03 -19.25 -38.22
C ASP A 160 1.07 -20.61 -37.51
N LYS A 161 2.27 -21.18 -37.33
CA LYS A 161 2.49 -22.47 -36.64
C LYS A 161 1.81 -22.55 -35.27
N CYS A 162 1.85 -21.45 -34.50
CA CYS A 162 1.34 -21.41 -33.12
C CYS A 162 0.40 -20.23 -32.90
N ASN A 163 -0.25 -19.77 -33.98
CA ASN A 163 -1.19 -18.64 -33.98
C ASN A 163 -0.62 -17.35 -33.30
N PHE A 164 0.68 -17.14 -33.40
CA PHE A 164 1.36 -16.04 -32.73
C PHE A 164 1.03 -14.69 -33.39
N GLN A 165 0.74 -13.69 -32.57
CA GLN A 165 0.47 -12.33 -33.03
C GLN A 165 1.62 -11.41 -32.61
N LEU A 166 2.02 -10.48 -33.48
CA LEU A 166 3.07 -9.50 -33.15
C LEU A 166 2.69 -8.60 -31.95
N ASP A 167 1.40 -8.39 -31.72
CA ASP A 167 0.89 -7.64 -30.56
C ASP A 167 1.09 -8.38 -29.23
N SER A 168 1.36 -9.69 -29.28
CA SER A 168 1.75 -10.49 -28.11
C SER A 168 3.20 -10.25 -27.68
N ILE A 169 3.95 -9.41 -28.40
CA ILE A 169 5.27 -8.92 -27.98
C ILE A 169 5.08 -7.68 -27.11
N MET A 170 5.36 -7.85 -25.81
CA MET A 170 5.23 -6.81 -24.81
C MET A 170 6.59 -6.41 -24.25
N ASP A 171 6.71 -5.17 -23.81
CA ASP A 171 7.81 -4.72 -22.95
C ASP A 171 7.28 -4.03 -21.69
N ILE A 172 8.20 -3.46 -20.91
CA ILE A 172 7.87 -2.72 -19.68
C ILE A 172 6.94 -1.52 -19.94
N ALA A 173 7.03 -0.87 -21.10
CA ALA A 173 6.14 0.25 -21.42
C ALA A 173 4.71 -0.23 -21.69
N ASP A 174 4.55 -1.38 -22.34
CA ASP A 174 3.23 -2.01 -22.51
C ASP A 174 2.65 -2.47 -21.17
N LEU A 175 3.47 -3.09 -20.32
CA LEU A 175 3.07 -3.41 -18.95
C LEU A 175 2.57 -2.17 -18.20
N GLY A 176 3.30 -1.05 -18.32
CA GLY A 176 2.89 0.22 -17.73
C GLY A 176 1.50 0.71 -18.16
N LYS A 177 1.11 0.47 -19.42
CA LYS A 177 -0.25 0.78 -19.90
C LYS A 177 -1.31 -0.09 -19.22
N HIS A 178 -1.00 -1.38 -19.01
CA HIS A 178 -1.90 -2.28 -18.28
C HIS A 178 -2.10 -1.83 -16.84
N LEU A 179 -1.05 -1.39 -16.14
CA LEU A 179 -1.15 -0.86 -14.77
C LEU A 179 -2.20 0.26 -14.65
N VAL A 180 -2.26 1.16 -15.63
CA VAL A 180 -3.21 2.28 -15.65
C VAL A 180 -4.67 1.81 -15.77
N THR A 181 -4.92 0.56 -16.12
CA THR A 181 -6.26 -0.04 -16.27
C THR A 181 -6.64 -0.98 -15.13
N LEU A 182 -5.68 -1.40 -14.30
CA LEU A 182 -5.93 -2.33 -13.19
C LEU A 182 -6.81 -1.72 -12.09
N ASP A 183 -7.57 -2.60 -11.42
CA ASP A 183 -8.25 -2.27 -10.17
C ASP A 183 -7.23 -1.99 -9.04
N TYR A 184 -7.74 -1.42 -7.94
CA TYR A 184 -6.90 -1.02 -6.83
C TYR A 184 -6.25 -2.22 -6.12
N GLU A 185 -6.95 -3.35 -6.00
CA GLU A 185 -6.44 -4.52 -5.27
C GLU A 185 -5.20 -5.08 -5.97
N ARG A 186 -5.26 -5.25 -7.30
CA ARG A 186 -4.11 -5.70 -8.10
C ARG A 186 -2.97 -4.68 -8.11
N LEU A 187 -3.28 -3.39 -8.22
CA LEU A 187 -2.26 -2.33 -8.14
C LEU A 187 -1.54 -2.35 -6.80
N TYR A 188 -2.28 -2.53 -5.72
CA TYR A 188 -1.71 -2.63 -4.38
C TYR A 188 -0.87 -3.89 -4.21
N SER A 189 -1.33 -5.05 -4.70
CA SER A 189 -0.54 -6.29 -4.71
C SER A 189 0.76 -6.15 -5.49
N LEU A 190 0.73 -5.50 -6.67
CA LEU A 190 1.94 -5.19 -7.43
C LEU A 190 2.86 -4.25 -6.65
N HIS A 191 2.32 -3.20 -6.04
CA HIS A 191 3.13 -2.30 -5.22
C HIS A 191 3.86 -3.03 -4.11
N LYS A 192 3.18 -3.92 -3.39
CA LYS A 192 3.79 -4.75 -2.34
C LYS A 192 4.82 -5.72 -2.87
N LEU A 193 4.58 -6.33 -4.04
CA LEU A 193 5.57 -7.16 -4.72
C LEU A 193 6.84 -6.37 -5.02
N PHE A 194 6.71 -5.17 -5.60
CA PHE A 194 7.85 -4.29 -5.87
C PHE A 194 8.56 -3.86 -4.59
N GLU A 195 7.85 -3.47 -3.53
CA GLU A 195 8.48 -3.12 -2.25
C GLU A 195 9.34 -4.25 -1.68
N ARG A 196 8.90 -5.50 -1.84
CA ARG A 196 9.62 -6.68 -1.35
C ARG A 196 10.80 -7.06 -2.24
N GLU A 197 10.53 -7.29 -3.52
CA GLU A 197 11.51 -7.88 -4.45
C GLU A 197 12.52 -6.84 -4.95
N PHE A 198 12.10 -5.59 -5.14
CA PHE A 198 12.97 -4.54 -5.65
C PHE A 198 14.03 -4.12 -4.62
N GLN A 199 13.69 -4.18 -3.32
CA GLN A 199 14.67 -3.94 -2.26
C GLN A 199 15.77 -5.00 -2.27
N ILE A 200 15.44 -6.27 -2.51
CA ILE A 200 16.45 -7.34 -2.61
C ILE A 200 17.42 -7.04 -3.75
N VAL A 201 16.92 -6.65 -4.93
CA VAL A 201 17.79 -6.26 -6.05
C VAL A 201 18.69 -5.10 -5.70
N LEU A 202 18.17 -4.07 -5.03
CA LEU A 202 18.99 -2.90 -4.66
C LEU A 202 20.05 -3.27 -3.60
N THR A 203 19.65 -3.97 -2.52
CA THR A 203 20.54 -4.29 -1.40
C THR A 203 21.63 -5.30 -1.75
N GLU A 204 21.35 -6.29 -2.62
CA GLU A 204 22.34 -7.32 -3.02
C GLU A 204 23.55 -6.73 -3.75
N PHE A 205 23.42 -5.53 -4.33
CA PHE A 205 24.46 -4.91 -5.13
C PHE A 205 24.98 -3.58 -4.57
N GLU A 206 24.56 -3.22 -3.36
CA GLU A 206 25.05 -2.04 -2.68
C GLU A 206 26.40 -2.27 -2.02
N ILE A 207 27.35 -1.41 -2.37
CA ILE A 207 28.64 -1.38 -1.71
C ILE A 207 28.53 -0.34 -0.59
N PRO A 208 28.74 -0.73 0.68
CA PRO A 208 28.75 0.25 1.76
C PRO A 208 29.91 1.23 1.54
N ASN A 209 29.73 2.46 1.99
CA ASN A 209 30.84 3.42 2.01
C ASN A 209 31.94 2.96 3.00
N ASN A 210 33.03 3.72 3.09
CA ASN A 210 34.16 3.41 4.00
C ASN A 210 33.76 3.33 5.49
N GLU A 211 32.55 3.73 5.85
CA GLU A 211 32.00 3.74 7.21
C GLU A 211 30.99 2.60 7.44
N GLY A 212 30.77 1.73 6.45
CA GLY A 212 29.80 0.63 6.55
C GLY A 212 28.35 1.05 6.30
N VAL A 213 28.11 2.28 5.84
CA VAL A 213 26.77 2.80 5.54
C VAL A 213 26.38 2.40 4.11
N TYR A 214 25.29 1.67 3.99
CA TYR A 214 24.69 1.30 2.72
C TYR A 214 23.84 2.46 2.16
N PRO A 215 23.84 2.70 0.83
CA PRO A 215 23.00 3.72 0.19
C PRO A 215 21.49 3.55 0.46
N THR A 216 21.00 2.31 0.59
CA THR A 216 19.66 2.03 1.10
C THR A 216 19.74 1.59 2.55
N SER A 217 18.96 2.25 3.39
CA SER A 217 18.80 1.87 4.78
C SER A 217 17.33 1.75 5.12
N LEU A 218 16.96 0.67 5.82
CA LEU A 218 15.63 0.59 6.42
C LEU A 218 15.41 1.71 7.45
N PHE A 219 16.49 2.27 8.02
CA PHE A 219 16.40 3.44 8.89
C PHE A 219 15.87 4.68 8.16
N ASP A 220 16.10 4.83 6.85
CA ASP A 220 15.57 5.96 6.08
C ASP A 220 14.05 5.87 5.88
N LYS A 221 13.51 4.65 5.94
CA LYS A 221 12.07 4.38 5.85
C LYS A 221 11.38 4.38 7.21
N LEU A 222 12.16 4.39 8.29
CA LEU A 222 11.61 4.40 9.64
C LEU A 222 10.93 5.75 9.88
N GLU A 223 9.64 5.71 10.21
CA GLU A 223 8.93 6.91 10.61
C GLU A 223 9.59 7.53 11.85
N ILE A 224 9.91 8.82 11.75
CA ILE A 224 10.42 9.58 12.89
C ILE A 224 9.21 10.09 13.67
N ALA A 225 9.07 9.63 14.91
CA ALA A 225 8.04 10.12 15.81
C ALA A 225 8.22 11.63 16.05
N PRO A 226 7.16 12.45 15.96
CA PRO A 226 7.26 13.88 16.24
C PRO A 226 7.62 14.12 17.71
N THR A 227 8.36 15.20 17.98
CA THR A 227 8.89 15.55 19.31
C THR A 227 8.30 16.83 19.89
N THR A 228 7.27 17.38 19.25
CA THR A 228 6.61 18.65 19.61
C THR A 228 5.73 18.51 20.84
N PHE A 229 6.34 18.67 22.02
CA PHE A 229 5.65 18.62 23.31
C PHE A 229 5.29 20.03 23.83
N CYS A 230 4.27 20.11 24.71
CA CYS A 230 3.84 21.35 25.36
C CYS A 230 4.84 21.84 26.42
N GLU A 231 4.90 23.15 26.65
CA GLU A 231 5.73 23.75 27.70
C GLU A 231 5.04 23.72 29.08
N ASN A 232 3.73 23.98 29.13
CA ASN A 232 2.99 24.18 30.37
C ASN A 232 1.53 23.67 30.36
N ALA A 233 0.97 23.36 29.19
CA ALA A 233 -0.38 22.84 29.00
C ALA A 233 -1.49 23.67 29.68
N LYS A 234 -1.30 24.99 29.76
CA LYS A 234 -2.18 25.90 30.51
C LYS A 234 -3.64 25.85 30.06
N ASP A 235 -3.88 25.83 28.75
CA ASP A 235 -5.24 25.83 28.21
C ASP A 235 -5.94 24.50 28.46
N PHE A 236 -5.18 23.40 28.43
CA PHE A 236 -5.67 22.07 28.83
C PHE A 236 -6.06 22.03 30.31
N PHE A 237 -5.16 22.42 31.22
CA PHE A 237 -5.46 22.41 32.66
C PHE A 237 -6.59 23.35 33.04
N LYS A 238 -6.80 24.44 32.28
CA LYS A 238 -7.95 25.32 32.46
C LYS A 238 -9.28 24.65 32.10
N MET A 239 -9.26 23.74 31.11
CA MET A 239 -10.45 22.99 30.69
C MET A 239 -10.77 21.84 31.66
N PHE A 240 -9.76 21.24 32.28
CA PHE A 240 -9.89 20.16 33.26
C PHE A 240 -9.30 20.52 34.63
N PRO A 241 -9.84 21.52 35.34
CA PRO A 241 -9.27 22.01 36.60
C PRO A 241 -9.31 20.95 37.72
N ASP A 242 -10.28 20.05 37.69
CA ASP A 242 -10.48 19.00 38.69
C ASP A 242 -9.77 17.68 38.35
N GLY A 243 -9.11 17.61 37.18
CA GLY A 243 -8.44 16.39 36.70
C GLY A 243 -7.19 16.01 37.51
N GLY A 244 -6.58 16.99 38.20
CA GLY A 244 -5.38 16.76 39.01
C GLY A 244 -4.14 16.34 38.20
N TYR A 245 -4.16 16.59 36.89
CA TYR A 245 -3.11 16.19 35.95
C TYR A 245 -1.83 17.00 36.11
N SER A 246 -0.71 16.36 35.88
CA SER A 246 0.62 16.97 35.77
C SER A 246 1.12 16.96 34.32
N LEU A 247 2.20 17.70 34.04
CA LEU A 247 2.88 17.59 32.74
C LEU A 247 3.45 16.18 32.49
N GLU A 248 3.82 15.45 33.55
CA GLU A 248 4.33 14.08 33.43
C GLU A 248 3.23 13.13 32.94
N ASP A 249 1.99 13.32 33.38
CA ASP A 249 0.84 12.54 32.91
C ASP A 249 0.60 12.76 31.40
N LEU A 250 0.68 14.01 30.95
CA LEU A 250 0.59 14.36 29.53
C LEU A 250 1.74 13.77 28.71
N GLU A 251 2.96 13.73 29.27
CA GLU A 251 4.13 13.14 28.62
C GLU A 251 3.97 11.62 28.45
N VAL A 252 3.34 10.94 29.41
CA VAL A 252 3.01 9.51 29.30
C VAL A 252 2.04 9.29 28.13
N SER A 253 0.97 10.07 28.02
CA SER A 253 0.02 9.99 26.89
C SER A 253 0.71 10.32 25.56
N PHE A 254 1.55 11.36 25.52
CA PHE A 254 2.33 11.73 24.35
C PHE A 254 3.23 10.58 23.89
N LYS A 255 3.98 9.94 24.81
CA LYS A 255 4.83 8.79 24.48
C LYS A 255 4.02 7.59 24.00
N LYS A 256 2.86 7.31 24.60
CA LYS A 256 1.98 6.21 24.15
C LYS A 256 1.46 6.43 22.74
N LEU A 257 0.92 7.62 22.47
CA LEU A 257 0.45 8.00 21.14
C LEU A 257 1.60 7.98 20.13
N GLY A 258 2.77 8.51 20.48
CA GLY A 258 3.95 8.54 19.60
C GLY A 258 4.54 7.16 19.25
N GLN A 259 4.13 6.09 19.95
CA GLN A 259 4.49 4.71 19.57
C GLN A 259 3.64 4.14 18.43
N LEU A 260 2.53 4.79 18.10
CA LEU A 260 1.70 4.41 16.97
C LEU A 260 2.29 5.01 15.69
N PRO A 261 2.45 4.22 14.61
CA PRO A 261 2.72 4.76 13.28
C PRO A 261 1.70 5.84 12.93
N ARG A 262 2.11 6.84 12.14
CA ARG A 262 1.26 7.94 11.72
C ARG A 262 -0.03 7.45 11.07
N VAL A 263 0.06 6.45 10.19
CA VAL A 263 -1.12 5.86 9.52
C VAL A 263 -2.09 5.27 10.56
N THR A 264 -1.55 4.59 11.58
CA THR A 264 -2.36 4.07 12.68
C THR A 264 -3.00 5.19 13.51
N ARG A 265 -2.33 6.33 13.68
CA ARG A 265 -2.88 7.54 14.35
C ARG A 265 -3.97 8.22 13.52
N GLU A 266 -3.83 8.23 12.20
CA GLU A 266 -4.89 8.67 11.26
C GLU A 266 -6.11 7.74 11.36
N LEU A 267 -5.90 6.42 11.40
CA LEU A 267 -6.99 5.49 11.65
C LEU A 267 -7.67 5.74 12.99
N LEU A 268 -6.89 5.96 14.06
CA LEU A 268 -7.43 6.27 15.39
C LEU A 268 -8.29 7.55 15.36
N GLU A 269 -7.82 8.63 14.72
CA GLU A 269 -8.60 9.86 14.53
C GLU A 269 -9.93 9.58 13.81
N ILE A 270 -9.90 8.78 12.74
CA ILE A 270 -11.10 8.42 11.97
C ILE A 270 -12.08 7.65 12.84
N MET A 271 -11.58 6.64 13.57
CA MET A 271 -12.37 5.80 14.45
C MET A 271 -13.01 6.62 15.58
N ILE A 272 -12.30 7.58 16.18
CA ILE A 272 -12.86 8.52 17.16
C ILE A 272 -13.93 9.41 16.52
N SER A 273 -13.69 9.90 15.30
CA SER A 273 -14.58 10.84 14.61
C SER A 273 -15.91 10.21 14.14
N ILE A 274 -15.91 8.90 13.86
CA ILE A 274 -17.12 8.18 13.45
C ILE A 274 -17.74 7.34 14.57
N GLY A 275 -16.99 7.11 15.65
CA GLY A 275 -17.41 6.29 16.77
C GLY A 275 -18.57 6.93 17.53
N THR A 276 -19.33 6.08 18.20
CA THR A 276 -20.43 6.50 19.08
C THR A 276 -20.08 6.21 20.53
N ASP A 277 -20.60 7.02 21.46
CA ASP A 277 -20.38 6.83 22.89
C ASP A 277 -20.87 5.45 23.35
N GLY A 278 -19.94 4.68 23.91
CA GLY A 278 -20.16 3.40 24.52
C GLY A 278 -20.19 3.47 26.04
N PRO A 279 -20.42 2.33 26.71
CA PRO A 279 -20.34 2.26 28.17
C PRO A 279 -18.90 2.49 28.65
N PHE A 280 -18.76 3.08 29.85
CA PHE A 280 -17.46 3.32 30.53
C PHE A 280 -16.48 4.20 29.74
N ASP A 281 -16.98 5.25 29.09
CA ASP A 281 -16.20 6.25 28.34
C ASP A 281 -15.40 5.66 27.16
N ASN A 282 -15.90 4.55 26.59
CA ASN A 282 -15.35 3.96 25.37
C ASN A 282 -16.02 4.56 24.13
N TYR A 283 -15.33 4.55 23.00
CA TYR A 283 -15.97 4.80 21.69
C TYR A 283 -16.20 3.47 20.99
N LEU A 284 -17.43 3.21 20.55
CA LEU A 284 -17.80 2.03 19.78
C LEU A 284 -17.77 2.37 18.29
N VAL A 285 -17.12 1.51 17.50
CA VAL A 285 -16.93 1.70 16.06
C VAL A 285 -17.41 0.48 15.30
N ASP A 286 -18.45 0.63 14.48
CA ASP A 286 -18.92 -0.46 13.62
C ASP A 286 -17.86 -0.78 12.54
N TYR A 287 -17.37 -2.02 12.54
CA TYR A 287 -16.32 -2.46 11.61
C TYR A 287 -16.78 -2.42 10.14
N GLN A 288 -18.06 -2.71 9.86
CA GLN A 288 -18.60 -2.69 8.50
C GLN A 288 -18.74 -1.25 7.98
N GLU A 289 -19.15 -0.31 8.82
CA GLU A 289 -19.18 1.11 8.48
C GLU A 289 -17.76 1.64 8.23
N LEU A 290 -16.82 1.35 9.13
CA LEU A 290 -15.42 1.73 8.99
C LEU A 290 -14.84 1.19 7.68
N LYS A 291 -15.01 -0.11 7.41
CA LYS A 291 -14.57 -0.77 6.16
C LYS A 291 -15.22 -0.17 4.91
N ARG A 292 -16.49 0.23 4.95
CA ARG A 292 -17.17 0.82 3.78
C ARG A 292 -16.75 2.27 3.53
N LYS A 293 -16.45 3.02 4.59
CA LYS A 293 -15.98 4.41 4.49
C LYS A 293 -14.52 4.48 4.07
N LEU A 294 -13.67 3.62 4.63
CA LEU A 294 -12.28 3.47 4.26
C LEU A 294 -12.19 2.52 3.06
N LYS A 295 -12.06 3.09 1.86
CA LYS A 295 -11.87 2.32 0.61
C LYS A 295 -10.45 1.74 0.51
N ILE A 296 -9.98 1.09 1.56
CA ILE A 296 -8.67 0.44 1.68
C ILE A 296 -8.86 -1.09 1.71
N PRO A 297 -7.83 -1.87 1.35
CA PRO A 297 -7.89 -3.33 1.43
C PRO A 297 -8.18 -3.79 2.85
N GLU A 298 -9.01 -4.82 2.99
CA GLU A 298 -9.40 -5.33 4.31
C GLU A 298 -8.20 -5.81 5.14
N GLN A 299 -7.17 -6.33 4.48
CA GLN A 299 -5.94 -6.76 5.13
C GLN A 299 -5.18 -5.59 5.77
N GLU A 300 -5.04 -4.47 5.06
CA GLU A 300 -4.38 -3.25 5.57
C GLU A 300 -5.16 -2.68 6.76
N LEU A 301 -6.49 -2.60 6.66
CA LEU A 301 -7.35 -2.18 7.77
C LEU A 301 -7.16 -3.07 9.02
N LYS A 302 -7.09 -4.39 8.83
CA LYS A 302 -6.86 -5.34 9.93
C LYS A 302 -5.47 -5.20 10.56
N GLU A 303 -4.44 -4.94 9.76
CA GLU A 303 -3.08 -4.71 10.24
C GLU A 303 -3.02 -3.48 11.16
N GLU A 304 -3.62 -2.36 10.74
CA GLU A 304 -3.69 -1.12 11.50
C GLU A 304 -4.51 -1.27 12.80
N ILE A 305 -5.70 -1.89 12.74
CA ILE A 305 -6.50 -2.21 13.93
C ILE A 305 -5.69 -3.10 14.89
N GLY A 306 -4.97 -4.09 14.35
CA GLY A 306 -4.12 -4.97 15.15
C GLY A 306 -3.00 -4.22 15.87
N ILE A 307 -2.46 -3.13 15.29
CA ILE A 307 -1.48 -2.27 15.98
C ILE A 307 -2.15 -1.55 17.16
N LEU A 308 -3.34 -0.95 16.96
CA LEU A 308 -4.11 -0.29 18.02
C LEU A 308 -4.40 -1.25 19.17
N MET A 309 -4.80 -2.48 18.88
CA MET A 309 -5.07 -3.51 19.89
C MET A 309 -3.83 -3.88 20.69
N ARG A 310 -2.70 -4.16 20.02
CA ARG A 310 -1.43 -4.49 20.70
C ARG A 310 -0.91 -3.34 21.56
N LYS A 311 -1.22 -2.10 21.19
CA LYS A 311 -0.83 -0.89 21.92
C LYS A 311 -1.87 -0.47 22.96
N GLY A 312 -2.98 -1.19 23.09
CA GLY A 312 -4.00 -0.97 24.11
C GLY A 312 -4.91 0.23 23.85
N PHE A 313 -5.10 0.61 22.59
CA PHE A 313 -6.04 1.67 22.18
C PHE A 313 -7.39 1.12 21.72
N ALA A 314 -7.43 -0.13 21.26
CA ALA A 314 -8.61 -0.80 20.75
C ALA A 314 -8.76 -2.20 21.34
N TYR A 315 -9.98 -2.67 21.46
CA TYR A 315 -10.31 -3.98 22.02
C TYR A 315 -11.47 -4.60 21.22
N ASP A 316 -11.43 -5.92 21.10
CA ASP A 316 -12.59 -6.67 20.65
C ASP A 316 -13.71 -6.53 21.70
N PRO A 317 -14.97 -6.43 21.27
CA PRO A 317 -16.09 -6.28 22.17
C PRO A 317 -16.35 -7.60 22.88
N GLU A 318 -16.78 -7.54 24.15
CA GLU A 318 -17.31 -8.71 24.85
C GLU A 318 -18.76 -8.97 24.37
N GLY A 319 -18.93 -9.45 23.13
CA GLY A 319 -20.25 -9.64 22.53
C GLY A 319 -20.24 -10.23 21.11
N PRO A 320 -21.42 -10.59 20.56
CA PRO A 320 -21.53 -11.20 19.23
C PRO A 320 -21.44 -10.19 18.06
N ASP A 321 -21.42 -8.89 18.36
CA ASP A 321 -21.46 -7.83 17.35
C ASP A 321 -20.05 -7.37 16.93
N PRO A 322 -19.84 -7.01 15.65
CA PRO A 322 -18.53 -6.63 15.10
C PRO A 322 -18.18 -5.15 15.39
N GLU A 323 -18.30 -4.72 16.64
CA GLU A 323 -17.95 -3.36 17.06
C GLU A 323 -16.55 -3.30 17.66
N ILE A 324 -15.70 -2.39 17.21
CA ILE A 324 -14.40 -2.18 17.84
C ILE A 324 -14.58 -1.18 18.98
N SER A 325 -14.14 -1.55 20.19
CA SER A 325 -14.17 -0.66 21.35
C SER A 325 -12.84 0.06 21.48
N LEU A 326 -12.85 1.38 21.31
CA LEU A 326 -11.71 2.22 21.66
C LEU A 326 -11.76 2.58 23.14
N LYS A 327 -10.72 2.21 23.87
CA LYS A 327 -10.59 2.53 25.30
C LYS A 327 -9.18 3.01 25.59
N MET A 328 -9.08 4.21 26.12
CA MET A 328 -7.82 4.87 26.45
C MET A 328 -7.78 5.21 27.93
N ASP A 329 -6.59 5.54 28.45
CA ASP A 329 -6.50 6.09 29.80
C ASP A 329 -7.15 7.48 29.88
N THR A 330 -7.59 7.86 31.08
CA THR A 330 -8.36 9.08 31.33
C THR A 330 -7.67 10.34 30.80
N VAL A 331 -6.36 10.44 30.97
CA VAL A 331 -5.57 11.59 30.49
C VAL A 331 -5.63 11.68 28.96
N THR A 332 -5.43 10.56 28.27
CA THR A 332 -5.51 10.48 26.81
C THR A 332 -6.92 10.79 26.31
N THR A 333 -7.95 10.29 26.99
CA THR A 333 -9.35 10.59 26.67
C THR A 333 -9.65 12.09 26.79
N ASP A 334 -9.17 12.74 27.85
CA ASP A 334 -9.36 14.18 28.05
C ASP A 334 -8.57 15.02 27.02
N ILE A 335 -7.37 14.58 26.62
CA ILE A 335 -6.63 15.21 25.51
C ILE A 335 -7.44 15.13 24.21
N ILE A 336 -8.05 13.98 23.91
CA ILE A 336 -8.89 13.81 22.74
C ILE A 336 -10.13 14.71 22.81
N TYR A 337 -10.78 14.77 23.98
CA TYR A 337 -11.93 15.64 24.19
C TYR A 337 -11.56 17.12 23.98
N PHE A 338 -10.44 17.57 24.55
CA PHE A 338 -9.88 18.90 24.28
C PHE A 338 -9.69 19.15 22.78
N ALA A 339 -9.12 18.17 22.07
CA ALA A 339 -8.84 18.28 20.65
C ALA A 339 -10.09 18.36 19.78
N MET A 340 -11.15 17.62 20.16
CA MET A 340 -12.45 17.65 19.49
C MET A 340 -13.13 19.00 19.69
N GLU A 341 -13.17 19.52 20.92
CA GLU A 341 -13.77 20.81 21.26
C GLU A 341 -13.07 21.99 20.58
N ARG A 342 -11.79 21.85 20.26
CA ARG A 342 -10.96 22.87 19.59
C ARG A 342 -10.80 22.65 18.08
N ASP A 343 -11.47 21.65 17.49
CA ASP A 343 -11.35 21.26 16.07
C ASP A 343 -9.88 21.06 15.64
N CYS A 344 -9.09 20.39 16.49
CA CYS A 344 -7.67 20.15 16.28
C CYS A 344 -7.24 18.68 16.49
N LEU A 345 -8.20 17.74 16.46
CA LEU A 345 -7.97 16.31 16.66
C LEU A 345 -6.81 15.75 15.81
N GLY A 346 -6.82 15.97 14.49
CA GLY A 346 -5.72 15.52 13.63
C GLY A 346 -4.38 16.21 13.89
N LYS A 347 -4.36 17.45 14.41
CA LYS A 347 -3.09 18.08 14.82
C LYS A 347 -2.52 17.42 16.06
N ILE A 348 -3.36 17.10 17.04
CA ILE A 348 -2.93 16.45 18.28
C ILE A 348 -2.58 14.96 18.05
N LEU A 349 -3.42 14.19 17.36
CA LEU A 349 -3.18 12.76 17.15
C LEU A 349 -2.19 12.49 16.01
N VAL A 350 -2.41 13.05 14.82
CA VAL A 350 -1.60 12.71 13.64
C VAL A 350 -0.31 13.51 13.58
N SER A 351 -0.38 14.82 13.86
CA SER A 351 0.82 15.66 13.85
C SER A 351 1.59 15.62 15.18
N MET A 352 0.98 15.12 16.26
CA MET A 352 1.55 15.11 17.62
C MET A 352 1.99 16.50 18.07
N ASP A 353 1.22 17.51 17.69
CA ASP A 353 1.48 18.90 18.08
C ASP A 353 0.83 19.20 19.43
N PHE A 354 1.51 18.84 20.51
CA PHE A 354 1.03 19.08 21.87
C PHE A 354 1.20 20.55 22.29
N THR A 355 1.92 21.38 21.53
CA THR A 355 2.02 22.83 21.83
C THR A 355 0.65 23.51 21.82
N LEU A 356 -0.36 22.92 21.18
CA LEU A 356 -1.76 23.36 21.21
C LEU A 356 -2.40 23.31 22.60
N LEU A 357 -1.81 22.56 23.56
CA LEU A 357 -2.25 22.51 24.94
C LEU A 357 -1.82 23.75 25.74
N ASP A 358 -0.81 24.49 25.27
CA ASP A 358 -0.24 25.67 25.95
C ASP A 358 -1.07 26.96 25.80
N GLY A 359 -2.00 26.96 24.83
CA GLY A 359 -2.77 28.11 24.30
C GLY A 359 -3.17 29.23 25.27
#